data_AF-A0A950QK80-F1
#
_entry.id   AF-A0A950QK80-F1
#
_cell.length_a   1.000
_cell.length_b   1.000
_cell.length_c   1.000
_cell.angle_alpha   90.00
_cell.angle_beta   90.00
_cell.angle_gamma   90.00
#
_symmetry.space_group_name_H-M   'P 1'
#
loop_
_entity.id
_entity.type
_entity.pdbx_description
1 polymer ?
#
loop_
_entity_poly.entity_id
_entity_poly.type
_entity_poly.pdbx_seq_one_letter_code
_entity_poly.pdbx_strand_id
1 'polypeptide(L)'
;MIKDSPQQELVNEMTPLFKRFLKGAELAPIEDVSEWDSLLKSQSPEELALLKELESFAQLWRYFQDRRERLGREIVNRISRIHRLSLQQRTICLREINRKLMERVCCAGSGPQFR
;
A
#
# COMPACT_ATOMS: atom_id res chain seq x y z
N MET A 1 16.22 1.72 -38.83
CA MET A 1 16.21 2.57 -37.63
C MET A 1 14.84 2.44 -36.97
N ILE A 2 14.75 1.62 -35.93
CA ILE A 2 13.51 1.46 -35.17
C ILE A 2 13.40 2.72 -34.30
N LYS A 3 12.34 3.50 -34.48
CA LYS A 3 12.01 4.60 -33.58
C LYS A 3 11.75 3.96 -32.22
N ASP A 4 12.67 4.15 -31.28
CA ASP A 4 12.40 3.85 -29.88
C ASP A 4 11.12 4.59 -29.51
N SER A 5 10.10 3.82 -29.12
CA SER A 5 8.84 4.42 -28.71
C SER A 5 9.07 5.17 -27.38
N PRO A 6 8.32 6.23 -27.08
CA PRO A 6 8.40 6.92 -25.79
C PRO A 6 8.25 6.00 -24.57
N GLN A 7 7.63 4.82 -24.77
CA GLN A 7 7.50 3.79 -23.74
C GLN A 7 8.83 3.07 -23.47
N GLN A 8 9.65 2.86 -24.50
CA GLN A 8 10.95 2.19 -24.40
C GLN A 8 11.96 3.07 -23.64
N GLU A 9 11.97 4.38 -23.92
CA GLU A 9 12.77 5.35 -23.17
C GLU A 9 12.37 5.40 -21.70
N LEU A 10 11.07 5.50 -21.41
CA LEU A 10 10.57 5.47 -20.03
C LEU A 10 10.97 4.19 -19.29
N VAL A 11 10.86 3.02 -19.93
CA VAL A 11 11.29 1.75 -19.32
C VAL A 11 12.79 1.75 -19.03
N ASN A 12 13.61 2.29 -19.94
CA ASN A 12 15.06 2.38 -19.74
C ASN A 12 15.42 3.32 -18.59
N GLU A 13 14.72 4.45 -18.43
CA GLU A 13 14.93 5.37 -17.31
C GLU A 13 14.43 4.82 -15.97
N MET A 14 13.34 4.06 -15.97
CA MET A 14 12.76 3.48 -14.76
C MET A 14 13.50 2.22 -14.29
N THR A 15 14.13 1.47 -15.19
CA THR A 15 14.82 0.21 -14.87
C THR A 15 15.88 0.36 -13.75
N PRO A 16 16.75 1.38 -13.75
CA PRO A 16 17.67 1.66 -12.65
C PRO A 16 16.96 1.92 -11.32
N LEU A 17 15.82 2.62 -11.33
CA LEU A 17 15.06 2.91 -10.11
C LEU A 17 14.49 1.62 -9.50
N PHE A 18 13.93 0.75 -10.34
CA PHE A 18 13.40 -0.54 -9.87
C PHE A 18 14.48 -1.46 -9.30
N LYS A 19 15.72 -1.39 -9.82
CA LYS A 19 16.85 -2.17 -9.27
C LYS A 19 17.15 -1.85 -7.80
N ARG A 20 16.83 -0.62 -7.34
CA ARG A 20 17.03 -0.23 -5.93
C ARG A 20 16.09 -0.96 -4.97
N PHE A 21 14.99 -1.51 -5.48
CA PHE A 21 13.99 -2.27 -4.70
C PHE A 21 14.18 -3.79 -4.79
N LEU A 22 15.25 -4.27 -5.46
CA LEU A 22 15.56 -5.70 -5.48
C LEU A 22 16.05 -6.16 -4.10
N LYS A 23 15.85 -7.44 -3.79
CA LYS A 23 16.33 -8.04 -2.54
C LYS A 23 17.83 -7.81 -2.36
N GLY A 24 18.24 -7.28 -1.21
CA GLY A 24 19.63 -6.95 -0.89
C GLY A 24 20.14 -5.61 -1.44
N ALA A 25 19.28 -4.84 -2.13
CA ALA A 25 19.58 -3.46 -2.53
C ALA A 25 19.21 -2.45 -1.42
N GLU A 26 19.63 -1.20 -1.60
CA GLU A 26 19.44 -0.11 -0.62
C GLU A 26 17.97 0.12 -0.20
N LEU A 27 17.02 -0.05 -1.12
CA LEU A 27 15.59 0.13 -0.87
C LEU A 27 14.84 -1.21 -0.96
N ALA A 28 15.53 -2.31 -0.68
CA ALA A 28 14.90 -3.62 -0.63
C ALA A 28 13.70 -3.61 0.34
N PRO A 29 12.62 -4.35 0.03
CA PRO A 29 11.55 -4.57 1.00
C PRO A 29 12.12 -5.15 2.29
N ILE A 30 11.71 -4.58 3.42
CA ILE A 30 12.05 -5.11 4.75
C ILE A 30 11.38 -6.47 4.89
N GLU A 31 12.19 -7.52 5.07
CA GLU A 31 11.72 -8.90 5.24
C GLU A 31 11.59 -9.29 6.72
N ASP A 32 12.25 -8.57 7.62
CA ASP A 32 12.27 -8.84 9.06
C ASP A 32 11.34 -7.87 9.82
N VAL A 33 10.40 -8.43 10.58
CA VAL A 33 9.45 -7.66 11.41
C VAL A 33 10.17 -6.85 12.49
N SER A 34 11.30 -7.34 13.01
CA SER A 34 12.09 -6.63 14.02
C SER A 34 12.80 -5.39 13.46
N GLU A 35 13.19 -5.43 12.18
CA GLU A 35 13.74 -4.28 11.45
C GLU A 35 12.64 -3.23 11.23
N TRP A 36 11.44 -3.66 10.85
CA TRP A 36 10.26 -2.80 10.75
C TRP A 36 9.94 -2.12 12.09
N ASP A 37 9.86 -2.89 13.18
CA ASP A 37 9.59 -2.36 14.53
C ASP A 37 10.64 -1.35 14.99
N SER A 38 11.90 -1.58 14.63
CA SER A 38 12.99 -0.66 14.95
C SER A 38 12.88 0.65 14.18
N LEU A 39 12.52 0.59 12.89
CA LEU A 39 12.26 1.77 12.08
C LEU A 39 11.07 2.57 12.61
N LEU A 40 10.00 1.90 13.07
CA LEU A 40 8.85 2.58 13.67
C LEU A 40 9.25 3.41 14.91
N LYS A 41 10.18 2.92 15.73
CA LYS A 41 10.64 3.61 16.94
C LYS A 41 11.37 4.92 16.67
N SER A 42 11.96 5.09 15.48
CA SER A 42 12.70 6.30 15.12
C SER A 42 11.84 7.39 14.46
N GLN A 43 10.56 7.11 14.20
CA GLN A 43 9.67 8.05 13.48
C GLN A 43 9.02 9.06 14.41
N SER A 44 8.65 10.21 13.84
CA SER A 44 7.78 11.16 14.55
C SER A 44 6.39 10.53 14.82
N PRO A 45 5.65 11.01 15.84
CA PRO A 45 4.30 10.50 16.11
C PRO A 45 3.33 10.59 14.92
N GLU A 46 3.48 11.63 14.09
CA GLU A 46 2.64 11.84 12.91
C GLU A 46 2.95 10.84 11.79
N GLU A 47 4.25 10.56 11.55
CA GLU A 47 4.69 9.54 10.60
C GLU A 47 4.34 8.14 11.08
N LEU A 48 4.51 7.86 12.37
CA LEU A 48 4.11 6.58 12.97
C LEU A 48 2.63 6.30 12.77
N ALA A 49 1.77 7.32 12.92
CA ALA A 49 0.34 7.18 12.69
C ALA A 49 0.05 6.82 11.22
N LEU A 50 0.73 7.45 10.26
CA LEU A 50 0.58 7.11 8.85
C LEU A 50 1.06 5.67 8.57
N LEU A 51 2.22 5.28 9.09
CA LEU A 51 2.81 3.96 8.85
C LEU A 51 1.93 2.83 9.39
N LYS A 52 1.31 3.01 10.56
CA LYS A 52 0.34 2.07 11.11
C LYS A 52 -0.88 1.89 10.20
N GLU A 53 -1.39 2.97 9.63
CA GLU A 53 -2.52 2.89 8.70
C GLU A 53 -2.12 2.27 7.34
N LEU A 54 -0.88 2.49 6.87
CA LEU A 54 -0.34 1.82 5.68
C LEU A 54 -0.15 0.32 5.91
N GLU A 55 0.35 -0.08 7.08
CA GLU A 55 0.49 -1.48 7.46
C GLU A 55 -0.87 -2.18 7.48
N SER A 56 -1.87 -1.59 8.15
CA SER A 56 -3.25 -2.09 8.16
C SER A 56 -3.83 -2.20 6.74
N PHE A 57 -3.60 -1.20 5.89
CA PHE A 57 -4.02 -1.24 4.50
C PHE A 57 -3.36 -2.39 3.73
N ALA A 58 -2.05 -2.61 3.91
CA ALA A 58 -1.32 -3.67 3.23
C ALA A 58 -1.83 -5.06 3.61
N GLN A 59 -2.14 -5.28 4.89
CA GLN A 59 -2.73 -6.53 5.39
C GLN A 59 -4.13 -6.75 4.78
N LEU A 60 -4.98 -5.72 4.78
CA LEU A 60 -6.31 -5.78 4.18
C LEU A 60 -6.23 -6.06 2.68
N TRP A 61 -5.34 -5.36 1.97
CA TRP A 61 -5.15 -5.55 0.55
C TRP A 61 -4.74 -6.99 0.22
N ARG A 62 -3.80 -7.55 0.99
CA ARG A 62 -3.40 -8.97 0.87
C ARG A 62 -4.59 -9.90 1.06
N TYR A 63 -5.41 -9.68 2.09
CA TYR A 63 -6.64 -10.46 2.31
C TYR A 63 -7.59 -10.42 1.10
N PHE A 64 -7.83 -9.25 0.50
CA PHE A 64 -8.67 -9.15 -0.70
C PHE A 64 -8.01 -9.77 -1.94
N GLN A 65 -6.69 -9.65 -2.10
CA GLN A 65 -5.95 -10.28 -3.20
C GLN A 65 -6.03 -11.81 -3.13
N ASP A 66 -5.84 -12.40 -1.95
CA ASP A 66 -5.92 -13.85 -1.74
C ASP A 66 -7.32 -14.40 -2.12
N ARG A 67 -8.35 -13.57 -1.98
CA ARG A 67 -9.75 -13.88 -2.34
C ARG A 67 -10.13 -13.46 -3.76
N ARG A 68 -9.20 -12.89 -4.54
CA ARG A 68 -9.43 -12.32 -5.87
C ARG A 68 -10.54 -11.24 -5.89
N GLU A 69 -10.74 -10.58 -4.76
CA GLU A 69 -11.71 -9.51 -4.62
C GLU A 69 -11.10 -8.16 -5.01
N ARG A 70 -11.89 -7.31 -5.66
CA ARG A 70 -11.45 -5.96 -6.03
C ARG A 70 -11.68 -4.98 -4.88
N LEU A 71 -10.80 -3.99 -4.73
CA LEU A 71 -11.01 -2.88 -3.79
C LEU A 71 -12.20 -2.00 -4.18
N GLY A 72 -12.51 -1.92 -5.48
CA GLY A 72 -13.54 -1.03 -6.02
C GLY A 72 -12.95 0.31 -6.47
N ARG A 73 -13.62 0.94 -7.45
CA ARG A 73 -13.12 2.15 -8.14
C ARG A 73 -12.91 3.33 -7.20
N GLU A 74 -13.79 3.51 -6.22
CA GLU A 74 -13.68 4.60 -5.24
C GLU A 74 -12.36 4.50 -4.44
N ILE A 75 -12.06 3.32 -3.89
CA ILE A 75 -10.88 3.09 -3.07
C ILE A 75 -9.61 3.25 -3.90
N VAL A 76 -9.58 2.66 -5.11
CA VAL A 76 -8.44 2.81 -6.04
C VAL A 76 -8.19 4.29 -6.39
N ASN A 77 -9.25 5.05 -6.68
CA ASN A 77 -9.13 6.48 -6.98
C ASN A 77 -8.56 7.26 -5.79
N ARG A 78 -9.01 6.98 -4.56
CA ARG A 78 -8.52 7.65 -3.36
C ARG A 78 -7.05 7.34 -3.09
N ILE A 79 -6.63 6.08 -3.22
CA ILE A 79 -5.22 5.67 -3.06
C ILE A 79 -4.34 6.34 -4.10
N SER A 80 -4.77 6.37 -5.37
CA SER A 80 -3.97 6.97 -6.45
C SER A 80 -3.64 8.46 -6.23
N ARG A 81 -4.44 9.16 -5.41
CA ARG A 81 -4.29 10.59 -5.14
C ARG A 81 -3.70 10.88 -3.76
N ILE A 82 -3.47 9.87 -2.93
CA ILE A 82 -3.10 10.08 -1.53
C ILE A 82 -1.76 10.80 -1.36
N HIS A 83 -0.80 10.54 -2.23
CA HIS A 83 0.52 11.19 -2.20
C HIS A 83 0.45 12.72 -2.39
N ARG A 84 -0.67 13.26 -2.88
CA ARG A 84 -0.86 14.71 -3.06
C ARG A 84 -1.38 15.42 -1.81
N LEU A 85 -1.81 14.66 -0.81
CA LEU A 85 -2.35 15.19 0.44
C LEU A 85 -1.24 15.51 1.44
N SER A 86 -1.52 16.40 2.40
CA SER A 86 -0.63 16.62 3.55
C SER A 86 -0.54 15.35 4.42
N LEU A 87 0.50 15.24 5.26
CA LEU A 87 0.71 14.05 6.10
C LEU A 87 -0.54 13.68 6.92
N GLN A 88 -1.13 14.66 7.61
CA GLN A 88 -2.35 14.46 8.40
C GLN A 88 -3.54 14.01 7.53
N GLN A 89 -3.72 14.61 6.36
CA GLN A 89 -4.78 14.23 5.43
C GLN A 89 -4.58 12.83 4.85
N ARG A 90 -3.33 12.40 4.63
CA ARG A 90 -3.02 11.01 4.22
C ARG A 90 -3.48 10.02 5.28
N THR A 91 -3.14 10.28 6.55
CA THR A 91 -3.53 9.43 7.67
C THR A 91 -5.05 9.31 7.80
N ILE A 92 -5.77 10.43 7.73
CA ILE A 92 -7.24 10.44 7.76
C ILE A 92 -7.82 9.65 6.59
N CYS A 93 -7.31 9.89 5.37
CA CYS A 93 -7.78 9.21 4.17
C CYS A 93 -7.57 7.69 4.24
N LEU A 94 -6.39 7.22 4.69
CA LEU A 94 -6.10 5.79 4.86
C LEU A 94 -6.96 5.17 5.93
N ARG A 95 -7.14 5.83 7.08
CA ARG A 95 -8.00 5.34 8.16
C ARG A 95 -9.43 5.08 7.68
N GLU A 96 -9.98 6.00 6.89
CA GLU A 96 -11.31 5.82 6.30
C GLU A 96 -11.37 4.65 5.30
N ILE A 97 -10.33 4.48 4.47
CA ILE A 97 -10.22 3.35 3.55
C ILE A 97 -10.15 2.04 4.34
N ASN A 98 -9.28 1.96 5.35
CA ASN A 98 -9.13 0.79 6.22
C ASN A 98 -10.44 0.42 6.89
N ARG A 99 -11.18 1.41 7.41
CA ARG A 99 -12.51 1.19 7.99
C ARG A 99 -13.49 0.59 6.98
N LYS A 100 -13.61 1.17 5.78
CA LYS A 100 -14.49 0.64 4.72
C LYS A 100 -14.11 -0.79 4.30
N LEU A 101 -12.82 -1.08 4.24
CA LEU A 101 -12.32 -2.42 3.91
C LEU A 101 -12.61 -3.41 5.03
N MET A 102 -12.39 -3.04 6.29
CA MET A 102 -12.73 -3.87 7.46
C MET A 102 -14.23 -4.16 7.53
N GLU A 103 -15.09 -3.17 7.26
CA GLU A 103 -16.55 -3.39 7.19
C GLU A 103 -16.90 -4.49 6.17
N ARG A 104 -16.25 -4.50 5.01
CA ARG A 104 -16.42 -5.57 4.00
C ARG A 104 -15.93 -6.92 4.51
N VAL A 105 -14.82 -6.97 5.24
CA VAL A 105 -14.31 -8.20 5.87
C VAL A 105 -15.34 -8.74 6.86
N CYS A 106 -15.88 -7.89 7.73
CA CYS A 106 -16.89 -8.26 8.72
C CYS A 106 -18.19 -8.76 8.04
N CYS A 107 -18.64 -8.10 6.97
CA CYS A 107 -19.80 -8.55 6.20
C CYS A 107 -19.59 -9.91 5.51
N ALA A 108 -18.36 -10.23 5.09
CA ALA A 108 -18.05 -11.53 4.50
C ALA A 108 -18.07 -12.70 5.51
N GLY A 109 -17.90 -12.41 6.81
CA GLY A 109 -18.00 -13.39 7.90
C GLY A 109 -19.43 -13.72 8.35
N SER A 110 -20.40 -12.86 8.05
CA SER A 110 -21.81 -13.00 8.47
C SER A 110 -22.69 -13.70 7.43
N GLY A 111 -22.11 -14.48 6.52
CA GLY A 111 -22.85 -15.29 5.55
C GLY A 111 -23.79 -16.30 6.25
N PRO A 112 -24.89 -16.73 5.59
CA PRO A 112 -25.92 -17.61 6.18
C PRO A 112 -25.41 -18.97 6.68
N GLN A 113 -24.15 -19.31 6.44
CA GLN A 113 -23.47 -20.52 6.93
C GLN A 113 -22.99 -20.43 8.39
N PHE A 114 -23.14 -19.30 9.08
CA PHE A 114 -22.81 -19.13 10.50
C PHE A 114 -24.01 -18.68 11.36
N ARG A 115 -25.24 -19.01 10.96
CA ARG A 115 -26.46 -18.79 11.75
C ARG A 115 -27.14 -20.12 12.06
#